data_AF-P30709-F1
#
_entry.id   AF-P30709-F1
#
_cell.length_a   1.000
_cell.length_b   1.000
_cell.length_c   1.000
_cell.angle_alpha   90.00
_cell.angle_beta   90.00
_cell.angle_gamma   90.00
#
_symmetry.space_group_name_H-M   'P 1'
#
loop_
_entity.id
_entity.type
_entity.pdbx_description
1 polymer ?
#
loop_
_entity_poly.entity_id
_entity_poly.type
_entity_poly.pdbx_seq_one_letter_code
_entity_poly.pdbx_strand_id
1 'polypeptide(L)' 'RSCPRIWMECTRDSDCMAKCICVAGHCG' A
#
# COMPACT_ATOMS: atom_id res chain seq x y z
N ARG A 1 10.97 -8.89 -3.66
CA ARG A 1 10.10 -8.21 -2.65
C ARG A 1 8.87 -7.76 -3.42
N SER A 2 7.75 -8.45 -3.33
CA SER A 2 6.55 -8.10 -4.11
C SER A 2 5.54 -7.47 -3.18
N CYS A 3 5.12 -6.23 -3.44
CA CYS A 3 3.84 -5.75 -2.95
C CYS A 3 2.77 -6.65 -3.60
N PRO A 4 1.89 -7.31 -2.83
CA PRO A 4 0.76 -8.00 -3.44
C PRO A 4 -0.09 -6.93 -4.15
N ARG A 5 -0.46 -7.15 -5.42
CA ARG A 5 -1.37 -6.25 -6.15
C ARG A 5 -2.78 -6.40 -5.57
N ILE A 6 -3.02 -5.72 -4.45
CA ILE A 6 -4.32 -5.61 -3.82
C ILE A 6 -4.73 -4.14 -3.85
N TRP A 7 -5.93 -3.86 -4.35
CA TRP A 7 -6.46 -2.50 -4.37
C TRP A 7 -6.93 -2.15 -2.97
N MET A 8 -6.03 -1.61 -2.16
CA MET A 8 -6.28 -1.23 -0.78
C MET A 8 -6.16 0.29 -0.65
N GLU A 9 -7.17 0.92 -0.06
CA GLU A 9 -7.14 2.35 0.27
C GLU A 9 -6.26 2.59 1.50
N CYS A 10 -5.55 3.72 1.50
CA CYS A 10 -4.64 4.10 2.58
C CYS A 10 -4.54 5.61 2.73
N THR A 11 -4.04 6.04 3.89
CA THR A 11 -3.68 7.43 4.19
C THR A 11 -2.21 7.61 4.51
N ARG A 12 -1.54 6.54 4.94
CA ARG A 12 -0.12 6.49 5.31
C ARG A 12 0.46 5.12 4.95
N ASP A 13 1.78 5.03 4.83
CA ASP A 13 2.45 3.79 4.43
C ASP A 13 2.22 2.62 5.41
N SER A 14 2.01 2.93 6.69
CA SER A 14 1.72 1.93 7.72
C SER A 14 0.33 1.31 7.64
N ASP A 15 -0.58 1.88 6.84
CA ASP A 15 -1.88 1.25 6.54
C ASP A 15 -1.70 0.07 5.57
N CYS A 16 -0.60 0.05 4.82
CA CYS A 16 -0.35 -0.93 3.79
C CYS A 16 0.35 -2.20 4.31
N MET A 17 0.15 -3.29 3.58
CA MET A 17 0.91 -4.53 3.78
C MET A 17 2.42 -4.26 3.72
N ALA A 18 3.18 -5.03 4.50
CA ALA A 18 4.62 -4.84 4.60
C ALA A 18 5.28 -4.83 3.21
N LYS A 19 6.07 -3.77 2.95
CA LYS A 19 6.78 -3.46 1.69
C LYS A 19 5.94 -2.78 0.59
N CYS A 20 4.71 -2.34 0.88
CA CYS A 20 3.98 -1.41 0.04
C CYS A 20 4.02 0.00 0.67
N ILE A 21 3.82 1.04 -0.13
CA ILE A 21 3.71 2.43 0.33
C ILE A 21 2.37 3.00 -0.12
N CYS A 22 1.94 4.08 0.54
CA CYS A 22 0.69 4.73 0.19
C CYS A 22 0.93 5.77 -0.92
N VAL A 23 0.45 5.47 -2.12
CA VAL A 23 0.58 6.33 -3.30
C VAL A 23 -0.80 6.77 -3.76
N ALA A 24 -1.05 8.08 -3.77
CA ALA A 24 -2.32 8.67 -4.20
C ALA A 24 -3.56 8.06 -3.51
N GLY A 25 -3.43 7.66 -2.23
CA GLY A 25 -4.51 7.04 -1.46
C GLY A 25 -4.64 5.53 -1.65
N HIS A 26 -3.73 4.88 -2.36
CA HIS A 26 -3.73 3.44 -2.59
C HIS A 26 -2.39 2.77 -2.28
N CYS A 27 -2.44 1.56 -1.72
CA CYS A 27 -1.25 0.77 -1.42
C CYS A 27 -0.65 0.18 -2.70
N GLY A 28 0.61 0.52 -2.99
CA GLY A 28 1.35 0.08 -4.18
C GLY A 28 2.84 -0.06 -3.97
#